data_AF-A0A7C6LQY2-F1
#
_entry.id   AF-A0A7C6LQY2-F1
#
_cell.length_a   1.000
_cell.length_b   1.000
_cell.length_c   1.000
_cell.angle_alpha   90.00
_cell.angle_beta   90.00
_cell.angle_gamma   90.00
#
_symmetry.space_group_name_H-M   'P 1'
#
loop_
_entity.id
_entity.type
_entity.pdbx_description
1 polymer ?
#
loop_
_entity_poly.entity_id
_entity_poly.type
_entity_poly.pdbx_seq_one_letter_code
_entity_poly.pdbx_strand_id
1 'polypeptide(L)'
;MRRRIFIQFLVTYLSFTVLMAVLYVPLYQNLLKIYTQRSKHSGEIELRRGLDQLESTLEAQRTVVQAMMNESSISQLSYIQTPFSGRDTYLTVTALRTYSAFASQTVGRANMGLVLPNNLVLLDGSLYSAPASMYMQFSYPDFGSVEEWLTWL
;
A
#
# COMPACT_ATOMS: atom_id res chain seq x y z
N MET A 1 -66.51 -39.80 1.72
CA MET A 1 -65.94 -39.00 2.85
C MET A 1 -64.44 -38.72 2.73
N ARG A 2 -63.56 -39.72 2.47
CA ARG A 2 -62.09 -39.52 2.41
C ARG A 2 -61.59 -38.40 1.48
N ARG A 3 -62.16 -38.24 0.28
CA ARG A 3 -61.74 -37.22 -0.70
C ARG A 3 -61.99 -35.77 -0.25
N ARG A 4 -63.09 -35.51 0.48
CA ARG A 4 -63.41 -34.16 0.99
C ARG A 4 -62.45 -33.72 2.10
N ILE A 5 -62.12 -34.63 3.01
CA ILE A 5 -61.18 -34.39 4.11
C ILE A 5 -59.79 -34.10 3.53
N PHE A 6 -59.34 -34.88 2.55
CA PHE A 6 -58.05 -34.66 1.86
C PHE A 6 -57.96 -33.29 1.19
N ILE A 7 -59.03 -32.85 0.50
CA ILE A 7 -59.06 -31.53 -0.15
C ILE A 7 -58.99 -30.40 0.88
N GLN A 8 -59.67 -30.53 2.03
CA GLN A 8 -59.59 -29.53 3.10
C GLN A 8 -58.17 -29.41 3.67
N PHE A 9 -57.51 -30.55 3.94
CA PHE A 9 -56.10 -30.54 4.37
C PHE A 9 -55.16 -29.92 3.32
N LEU A 10 -55.37 -30.21 2.04
CA LEU A 10 -54.58 -29.63 0.95
C LEU A 10 -54.74 -28.11 0.90
N VAL A 11 -55.97 -27.60 1.02
CA VAL A 11 -56.25 -26.16 1.00
C VAL A 11 -55.64 -25.46 2.22
N THR A 12 -55.76 -26.04 3.41
CA THR A 12 -55.13 -25.49 4.62
C THR A 12 -53.61 -25.47 4.47
N TYR A 13 -53.01 -26.56 3.96
CA TYR A 13 -51.57 -26.64 3.71
C TYR A 13 -51.10 -25.57 2.71
N LEU A 14 -51.77 -25.45 1.56
CA LEU A 14 -51.44 -24.42 0.56
C LEU A 14 -51.59 -23.00 1.12
N SER A 15 -52.66 -22.74 1.89
CA SER A 15 -52.87 -21.43 2.51
C SER A 15 -51.76 -21.09 3.51
N PHE A 16 -51.31 -22.08 4.29
CA PHE A 16 -50.18 -21.92 5.21
C PHE A 16 -48.87 -21.67 4.46
N THR A 17 -48.60 -22.39 3.38
CA THR A 17 -47.40 -22.18 2.55
C THR A 17 -47.39 -20.80 1.91
N VAL A 18 -48.52 -20.34 1.37
CA VAL A 18 -48.65 -18.98 0.81
C VAL A 18 -48.44 -17.93 1.89
N LEU A 19 -49.03 -18.12 3.07
CA LEU A 19 -48.86 -17.19 4.19
C LEU A 19 -47.41 -17.12 4.67
N MET A 20 -46.73 -18.27 4.75
CA MET A 20 -45.29 -18.33 5.05
C MET A 20 -44.46 -17.65 3.97
N ALA A 21 -44.76 -17.84 2.68
CA ALA A 21 -44.05 -17.17 1.59
C ALA A 21 -44.24 -15.65 1.64
N VAL A 22 -45.47 -15.17 1.88
CA VAL A 22 -45.79 -13.74 2.01
C VAL A 22 -45.08 -13.10 3.20
N LEU A 23 -44.84 -13.82 4.29
CA LEU A 23 -44.09 -13.31 5.44
C LEU A 23 -42.57 -13.41 5.25
N TYR A 24 -42.09 -14.54 4.71
CA TYR A 24 -40.66 -14.85 4.64
C TYR A 24 -39.93 -14.02 3.58
N VAL A 25 -40.54 -13.82 2.40
CA VAL A 25 -39.93 -13.06 1.30
C VAL A 25 -39.61 -11.61 1.69
N PRO A 26 -40.54 -10.79 2.21
CA PRO A 26 -40.24 -9.41 2.60
C PRO A 26 -39.29 -9.35 3.80
N LEU A 27 -39.36 -10.30 4.73
CA LEU A 27 -38.45 -10.37 5.86
C LEU A 27 -37.01 -10.64 5.39
N TYR A 28 -36.82 -11.58 4.46
CA TYR A 28 -35.52 -11.87 3.85
C TYR A 28 -34.98 -10.66 3.08
N GLN A 29 -35.81 -10.00 2.26
CA GLN A 29 -35.40 -8.80 1.52
C GLN A 29 -34.98 -7.65 2.44
N ASN A 30 -35.72 -7.42 3.53
CA ASN A 30 -35.38 -6.39 4.52
C ASN A 30 -34.06 -6.69 5.24
N LEU A 31 -33.85 -7.94 5.66
CA LEU A 31 -32.58 -8.36 6.27
C LEU A 31 -31.43 -8.16 5.29
N LEU A 32 -31.55 -8.65 4.06
CA LEU A 32 -30.50 -8.52 3.04
C LEU A 32 -30.15 -7.05 2.77
N LYS A 33 -31.15 -6.17 2.71
CA LYS A 33 -30.95 -4.72 2.55
C LYS A 33 -30.17 -4.13 3.72
N ILE A 34 -30.53 -4.47 4.96
CA ILE A 34 -29.84 -3.99 6.17
C ILE A 34 -28.39 -4.48 6.20
N TYR A 35 -28.16 -5.77 5.91
CA TYR A 35 -26.81 -6.33 5.87
C TYR A 35 -25.95 -5.66 4.79
N THR A 36 -26.50 -5.45 3.60
CA THR A 36 -25.79 -4.81 2.49
C THR A 36 -25.45 -3.36 2.83
N GLN A 37 -26.39 -2.60 3.41
CA GLN A 37 -26.16 -1.21 3.81
C GLN A 37 -25.10 -1.10 4.91
N ARG A 38 -25.16 -1.97 5.93
CA ARG A 38 -24.15 -2.00 7.00
C ARG A 38 -22.78 -2.37 6.47
N SER A 39 -22.70 -3.40 5.62
CA SER A 39 -21.43 -3.83 5.02
C SER A 39 -20.81 -2.72 4.17
N LYS A 40 -21.61 -2.03 3.33
CA LYS A 40 -21.13 -0.87 2.56
C LYS A 40 -20.63 0.25 3.47
N HIS A 41 -21.41 0.62 4.48
CA HIS A 41 -21.05 1.70 5.38
C HIS A 41 -19.79 1.38 6.20
N SER A 42 -19.66 0.15 6.71
CA SER A 42 -18.45 -0.30 7.39
C SER A 42 -17.25 -0.28 6.45
N GLY A 43 -17.41 -0.78 5.22
CA GLY A 43 -16.35 -0.73 4.20
C GLY A 43 -15.93 0.69 3.85
N GLU A 44 -16.88 1.62 3.70
CA GLU A 44 -16.59 3.05 3.47
C GLU A 44 -15.83 3.68 4.64
N ILE A 45 -16.19 3.36 5.89
CA ILE A 45 -15.48 3.85 7.07
C ILE A 45 -14.05 3.30 7.14
N GLU A 46 -13.87 2.00 6.88
CA GLU A 46 -12.55 1.37 6.89
C GLU A 46 -11.66 1.91 5.78
N LEU A 47 -12.19 2.05 4.56
CA LEU A 47 -11.47 2.67 3.44
C LEU A 47 -11.10 4.11 3.75
N ARG A 48 -12.04 4.90 4.29
CA ARG A 48 -11.77 6.29 4.67
C ARG A 48 -10.70 6.38 5.75
N ARG A 49 -10.79 5.56 6.80
CA ARG A 49 -9.76 5.49 7.84
C ARG A 49 -8.40 5.09 7.24
N GLY A 50 -8.37 4.14 6.32
CA GLY A 50 -7.14 3.73 5.63
C GLY A 50 -6.56 4.87 4.77
N LEU A 51 -7.40 5.61 4.06
CA LEU A 51 -7.00 6.78 3.28
C LEU A 51 -6.47 7.90 4.17
N ASP A 52 -7.17 8.22 5.26
CA ASP A 52 -6.73 9.25 6.22
C ASP A 52 -5.37 8.86 6.84
N GLN A 53 -5.14 7.58 7.13
CA GLN A 53 -3.85 7.08 7.62
C GLN A 53 -2.74 7.17 6.56
N LEU A 54 -3.04 6.83 5.30
CA LEU A 54 -2.10 6.96 4.20
C LEU A 54 -1.74 8.42 3.93
N GLU A 55 -2.72 9.32 3.94
CA GLU A 55 -2.53 10.76 3.79
C GLU A 55 -1.64 11.30 4.91
N SER A 56 -1.93 10.97 6.17
CA SER A 56 -1.10 11.36 7.31
C SER A 56 0.34 10.81 7.20
N THR A 57 0.50 9.58 6.72
CA THR A 57 1.83 8.98 6.52
C THR A 57 2.60 9.69 5.40
N LEU A 58 1.92 10.02 4.29
CA LEU A 58 2.52 10.75 3.17
C LEU A 58 2.90 12.17 3.56
N GLU A 59 2.08 12.86 4.35
CA GLU A 59 2.40 14.18 4.89
C GLU A 59 3.64 14.13 5.78
N ALA A 60 3.71 13.17 6.71
CA ALA A 60 4.87 12.96 7.57
C ALA A 60 6.14 12.67 6.74
N GLN A 61 6.04 11.78 5.75
CA GLN A 61 7.15 11.48 4.82
C GLN A 61 7.57 12.71 4.03
N ARG A 62 6.62 13.53 3.54
CA ARG A 62 6.91 14.76 2.82
C ARG A 62 7.69 15.74 3.67
N THR A 63 7.33 15.92 4.94
CA THR A 63 8.08 16.78 5.87
C THR A 63 9.52 16.28 6.05
N VAL A 64 9.71 14.97 6.21
CA VAL A 64 11.06 14.37 6.32
C VAL A 64 11.87 14.59 5.05
N VAL A 65 11.28 14.37 3.87
CA VAL A 65 11.95 14.59 2.58
C VAL A 65 12.31 16.06 2.39
N GLN A 66 11.43 16.99 2.76
CA GLN A 66 11.72 18.42 2.69
C GLN A 66 12.87 18.81 3.64
N ALA A 67 12.88 18.30 4.87
CA ALA A 67 13.98 18.50 5.79
C ALA A 67 15.30 17.96 5.22
N MET A 68 15.26 16.74 4.66
CA MET A 68 16.40 16.09 4.02
C MET A 68 16.95 16.87 2.82
N MET A 69 16.09 17.45 1.97
CA MET A 69 16.52 18.25 0.82
C MET A 69 17.12 19.61 1.21
N ASN A 70 16.74 20.14 2.37
CA ASN A 70 17.31 21.38 2.92
C ASN A 70 18.67 21.14 3.60
N GLU A 71 19.09 19.89 3.78
CA GLU A 71 20.39 19.60 4.38
C GLU A 71 21.54 19.94 3.45
N SER A 72 22.51 20.67 4.02
CA SER A 72 23.70 21.11 3.29
C SER A 72 24.54 19.94 2.79
N SER A 73 24.64 18.85 3.55
CA SER A 73 25.43 17.67 3.17
C SER A 73 24.85 16.96 1.95
N ILE A 74 23.52 16.84 1.87
CA ILE A 74 22.82 16.17 0.76
C ILE A 74 22.79 17.05 -0.48
N SER A 75 22.48 18.34 -0.33
CA SER A 75 22.52 19.29 -1.45
C SER A 75 23.93 19.40 -2.07
N GLN A 76 25.00 19.32 -1.27
CA GLN A 76 26.37 19.32 -1.77
C GLN A 76 26.69 18.11 -2.66
N LEU A 77 26.05 16.95 -2.45
CA LEU A 77 26.25 15.78 -3.30
C LEU A 77 25.80 16.00 -4.74
N SER A 78 24.82 16.88 -4.97
CA SER A 78 24.31 17.17 -6.33
C SER A 78 25.36 17.83 -7.25
N TYR A 79 26.42 18.38 -6.67
CA TYR A 79 27.52 19.03 -7.40
C TYR A 79 28.74 18.14 -7.59
N ILE A 80 28.74 16.92 -7.01
CA ILE A 80 29.84 15.99 -7.16
C ILE A 80 29.82 15.42 -8.58
N GLN A 81 31.00 15.36 -9.20
CA GLN A 81 31.21 14.74 -10.49
C GLN A 81 31.90 13.39 -10.31
N THR A 82 31.56 12.43 -11.16
CA THR A 82 32.27 11.15 -11.22
C THR A 82 33.40 11.26 -12.25
N PRO A 83 34.63 10.76 -11.98
CA PRO A 83 35.05 9.98 -10.81
C PRO A 83 35.27 10.82 -9.55
N PHE A 84 35.04 10.22 -8.37
CA PHE A 84 35.14 10.89 -7.07
C PHE A 84 36.58 11.26 -6.70
N SER A 85 36.79 12.49 -6.24
CA SER A 85 38.02 12.93 -5.58
C SER A 85 38.01 12.56 -4.09
N GLY A 86 39.17 12.64 -3.42
CA GLY A 86 39.26 12.38 -1.98
C GLY A 86 38.39 13.32 -1.12
N ARG A 87 38.16 14.55 -1.59
CA ARG A 87 37.22 15.50 -0.97
C ARG A 87 35.77 15.01 -1.09
N ASP A 88 35.42 14.45 -2.24
CA ASP A 88 34.07 13.96 -2.52
C ASP A 88 33.72 12.75 -1.65
N THR A 89 34.72 11.93 -1.28
CA THR A 89 34.55 10.84 -0.33
C THR A 89 34.09 11.34 1.03
N TYR A 90 34.68 12.43 1.55
CA TYR A 90 34.27 13.01 2.83
C TYR A 90 32.84 13.55 2.78
N LEU A 91 32.48 14.26 1.70
CA LEU A 91 31.13 14.76 1.47
C LEU A 91 30.12 13.62 1.39
N THR A 92 30.46 12.56 0.66
CA THR A 92 29.65 11.35 0.51
C THR A 92 29.38 10.68 1.84
N VAL A 93 30.42 10.44 2.66
CA VAL A 93 30.25 9.80 3.98
C VAL A 93 29.38 10.65 4.91
N THR A 94 29.58 11.97 4.89
CA THR A 94 28.79 12.88 5.72
C THR A 94 27.33 12.85 5.31
N ALA A 95 27.05 12.95 4.00
CA ALA A 95 25.70 12.90 3.47
C ALA A 95 25.02 11.54 3.66
N LEU A 96 25.75 10.43 3.55
CA LEU A 96 25.23 9.09 3.83
C LEU A 96 24.80 8.93 5.29
N ARG A 97 25.60 9.47 6.24
CA ARG A 97 25.20 9.49 7.65
C ARG A 97 23.95 10.31 7.86
N THR A 98 23.88 11.51 7.30
CA THR A 98 22.70 12.38 7.36
C THR A 98 21.47 11.65 6.79
N TYR A 99 21.57 11.10 5.58
CA TYR A 99 20.51 10.34 4.94
C TYR A 99 20.06 9.14 5.79
N SER A 100 20.99 8.34 6.33
CA SER A 100 20.65 7.19 7.19
C SER A 100 19.90 7.61 8.47
N ALA A 101 20.24 8.78 9.02
CA ALA A 101 19.55 9.34 10.18
C ALA A 101 18.11 9.76 9.85
N PHE A 102 17.85 10.28 8.64
CA PHE A 102 16.49 10.59 8.18
C PHE A 102 15.71 9.35 7.78
N ALA A 103 16.32 8.43 7.04
CA ALA A 103 15.68 7.18 6.60
C ALA A 103 15.28 6.28 7.78
N SER A 104 15.95 6.38 8.92
CA SER A 104 15.53 5.68 10.15
C SER A 104 14.28 6.27 10.81
N GLN A 105 13.90 7.50 10.47
CA GLN A 105 12.73 8.20 11.01
C GLN A 105 11.47 8.03 10.15
N THR A 106 11.58 7.55 8.92
CA THR A 106 10.43 7.33 8.04
C THR A 106 9.65 6.07 8.46
N VAL A 107 8.32 6.20 8.53
CA VAL A 107 7.41 5.10 8.86
C VAL A 107 7.44 4.10 7.71
N GLY A 108 8.11 2.99 7.95
CA GLY A 108 8.47 2.01 6.93
C GLY A 108 9.93 2.17 6.54
N ARG A 109 10.76 1.21 6.96
CA ARG A 109 12.06 0.91 6.33
C ARG A 109 11.83 0.36 4.91
N ALA A 110 10.94 0.96 4.14
CA ALA A 110 10.91 0.73 2.72
C ALA A 110 12.29 1.15 2.21
N ASN A 111 12.82 0.42 1.24
CA ASN A 111 14.09 0.69 0.57
C ASN A 111 14.00 2.02 -0.20
N MET A 112 13.89 3.13 0.54
CA MET A 112 13.61 4.46 0.03
C MET A 112 14.90 5.04 -0.52
N GLY A 113 15.11 4.96 -1.83
CA GLY A 113 16.26 5.62 -2.46
C GLY A 113 16.03 7.13 -2.62
N LEU A 114 17.08 7.94 -2.46
CA LEU A 114 17.11 9.32 -2.91
C LEU A 114 17.92 9.40 -4.20
N VAL A 115 17.28 9.79 -5.29
CA VAL A 115 17.95 10.08 -6.57
C VAL A 115 18.27 11.57 -6.64
N LEU A 116 19.55 11.89 -6.80
CA LEU A 116 20.06 13.25 -6.90
C LEU A 116 20.07 13.74 -8.37
N PRO A 117 20.09 15.06 -8.61
CA PRO A 117 20.10 15.63 -9.97
C PRO A 117 21.27 15.18 -10.86
N ASN A 118 22.39 14.76 -10.26
CA ASN A 118 23.55 14.22 -10.96
C ASN A 118 23.49 12.69 -11.15
N ASN A 119 22.30 12.09 -11.09
CA ASN A 119 22.04 10.65 -11.20
C ASN A 119 22.71 9.78 -10.12
N LEU A 120 23.23 10.38 -9.05
CA LEU A 120 23.67 9.63 -7.89
C LEU A 120 22.45 9.14 -7.10
N VAL A 121 22.51 7.90 -6.63
CA VAL A 121 21.44 7.30 -5.83
C VAL A 121 21.97 6.99 -4.45
N LEU A 122 21.32 7.53 -3.42
CA LEU A 122 21.53 7.16 -2.02
C LEU A 122 20.50 6.12 -1.64
N LEU A 123 20.93 4.94 -1.22
CA LEU A 123 20.04 3.87 -0.77
C LEU A 123 20.71 3.04 0.31
N ASP A 124 20.02 2.81 1.42
CA ASP A 124 20.43 1.92 2.52
C ASP A 124 21.89 2.13 2.98
N GLY A 125 22.29 3.39 3.14
CA GLY A 125 23.65 3.74 3.57
C GLY A 125 24.73 3.56 2.50
N SER A 126 24.34 3.31 1.25
CA SER A 126 25.23 3.23 0.08
C SER A 126 24.95 4.34 -0.94
N LEU A 127 25.99 4.74 -1.67
CA LEU A 127 25.91 5.69 -2.79
C LEU A 127 26.21 4.94 -4.10
N TYR A 128 25.30 5.01 -5.06
CA TYR A 128 25.43 4.43 -6.39
C TYR A 128 25.61 5.55 -7.41
N SER A 129 26.71 5.48 -8.18
CA SER A 129 26.93 6.36 -9.34
C SER A 129 26.24 5.87 -10.62
N ALA A 130 25.92 4.58 -10.67
CA ALA A 130 25.14 3.97 -11.74
C ALA A 130 23.84 3.41 -11.14
N PRO A 131 22.67 4.00 -11.41
CA PRO A 131 21.40 3.54 -10.85
C PRO A 131 21.12 2.04 -11.09
N ALA A 132 21.55 1.49 -12.23
CA ALA A 132 21.41 0.06 -12.52
C ALA A 132 22.16 -0.83 -11.49
N SER A 133 23.31 -0.37 -10.99
CA SER A 133 24.08 -1.12 -9.98
C SER A 133 23.39 -1.21 -8.62
N MET A 134 22.44 -0.31 -8.34
CA MET A 134 21.58 -0.40 -7.17
C MET A 134 20.78 -1.70 -7.20
N TYR A 135 20.28 -2.13 -8.35
CA TYR A 135 19.42 -3.32 -8.42
C TYR A 135 20.15 -4.63 -8.17
N MET A 136 21.47 -4.66 -8.40
CA MET A 136 22.32 -5.83 -8.11
C MET A 136 22.33 -6.22 -6.63
N GLN A 137 21.97 -5.31 -5.72
CA GLN A 137 21.92 -5.61 -4.29
C GLN A 137 20.62 -6.31 -3.85
N PHE A 138 19.58 -6.29 -4.69
CA PHE A 138 18.31 -6.92 -4.39
C PHE A 138 18.31 -8.33 -4.94
N SER A 139 18.39 -9.32 -4.05
CA SER A 139 18.12 -10.71 -4.39
C SER A 139 16.61 -10.89 -4.47
N TYR A 140 16.08 -11.07 -5.68
CA TYR A 140 14.67 -11.41 -5.87
C TYR A 140 14.53 -12.94 -5.96
N PRO A 141 13.86 -13.60 -5.02
CA PRO A 141 13.76 -15.06 -4.99
C PRO A 141 13.03 -15.66 -6.20
N ASP A 142 12.22 -14.86 -6.90
CA ASP A 142 11.44 -15.30 -8.06
C ASP A 142 12.17 -15.15 -9.41
N PHE A 143 13.33 -14.50 -9.44
CA PHE A 143 14.12 -14.27 -10.65
C PHE A 143 15.52 -14.88 -10.49
N GLY A 144 16.01 -15.59 -11.51
CA GLY A 144 17.33 -16.23 -11.47
C GLY A 144 18.50 -15.25 -11.55
N SER A 145 18.24 -14.03 -12.01
CA SER A 145 19.21 -12.93 -12.07
C SER A 145 18.51 -11.56 -12.04
N VAL A 146 19.26 -10.50 -11.73
CA VAL A 146 18.75 -9.13 -11.78
C VAL A 146 18.51 -8.70 -13.23
N GLU A 147 19.33 -9.17 -14.17
CA GLU A 147 19.11 -8.94 -15.60
C GLU A 147 17.78 -9.53 -16.07
N GLU A 148 17.45 -10.75 -15.63
CA GLU A 148 16.15 -11.36 -15.92
C GLU A 148 15.01 -10.49 -15.38
N TRP A 149 15.08 -10.08 -14.11
CA TRP A 149 14.07 -9.19 -13.52
C TRP A 149 13.92 -7.87 -14.28
N LEU A 150 15.03 -7.23 -14.68
CA LEU A 150 15.00 -5.97 -15.43
C LEU A 150 14.36 -6.12 -16.82
N THR A 151 14.35 -7.30 -17.43
CA THR A 151 13.64 -7.52 -18.71
C THR A 151 12.12 -7.54 -18.60
N TRP A 152 11.58 -7.70 -17.37
CA TRP A 152 10.14 -7.69 -17.10
C TRP A 152 9.57 -6.30 -16.75
N LEU A 153 10.44 -5.31 -16.51
CA LEU A 153 10.07 -3.91 -16.23
C LEU A 153 9.96 -3.09 -17.52
#